data_AF-A0A9P7ES00-F1
#
_entry.id   AF-A0A9P7ES00-F1
#
_cell.length_a   1.000
_cell.length_b   1.000
_cell.length_c   1.000
_cell.angle_alpha   90.00
_cell.angle_beta   90.00
_cell.angle_gamma   90.00
#
_symmetry.space_group_name_H-M   'P 1'
#
loop_
_entity.id
_entity.type
_entity.pdbx_description
1 polymer ?
#
loop_
_entity_poly.entity_id
_entity_poly.type
_entity_poly.pdbx_seq_one_letter_code
_entity_poly.pdbx_strand_id
1 'polypeptide(L)' 'PPEFNSNEHLTYEHMETLKINPQGFLLPEEVKHFQHLMNLIQETLAFEETDRRTLKESYFTPYIISTVPHVP' A
#
# COMPACT_ATOMS: atom_id res chain seq x y z
N PRO A 1 -15.28 -12.38 12.01
CA PRO A 1 -14.11 -12.36 11.09
C PRO A 1 -13.01 -13.28 11.62
N PRO A 2 -12.19 -13.89 10.76
CA PRO A 2 -11.01 -14.64 11.20
C PRO A 2 -10.01 -13.71 11.90
N GLU A 3 -9.26 -14.25 12.87
CA GLU A 3 -8.17 -13.52 13.53
C GLU A 3 -7.08 -13.17 12.50
N PHE A 4 -6.50 -11.98 12.65
CA PHE A 4 -5.40 -11.54 11.78
C PHE A 4 -4.17 -12.41 12.01
N ASN A 5 -3.58 -12.90 10.91
CA ASN A 5 -2.27 -13.54 10.93
C ASN A 5 -1.32 -12.72 10.05
N SER A 6 -0.13 -12.44 10.59
CA SER A 6 0.96 -11.83 9.82
C SER A 6 1.35 -12.73 8.65
N ASN A 7 1.62 -12.12 7.51
CA ASN A 7 2.13 -12.80 6.32
C ASN A 7 3.41 -12.10 5.82
N GLU A 8 3.93 -12.51 4.67
CA GLU A 8 5.20 -11.99 4.12
C GLU A 8 5.18 -10.47 3.84
N HIS A 9 4.03 -9.91 3.42
CA HIS A 9 3.93 -8.50 3.03
C HIS A 9 3.34 -7.59 4.12
N LEU A 10 2.45 -8.15 4.95
CA LEU A 10 1.64 -7.44 5.92
C LEU A 10 1.99 -7.93 7.33
N THR A 11 2.98 -7.27 7.93
CA THR A 11 3.47 -7.57 9.27
C THR A 11 2.62 -6.87 10.34
N TYR A 12 2.76 -7.31 11.59
CA TYR A 12 2.13 -6.62 12.73
C TYR A 12 2.58 -5.15 12.85
N GLU A 13 3.85 -4.86 12.55
CA GLU A 13 4.39 -3.48 12.57
C GLU A 13 3.71 -2.58 11.54
N HIS A 14 3.43 -3.10 10.34
CA HIS A 14 2.65 -2.37 9.32
C HIS A 14 1.24 -2.06 9.81
N MET A 15 0.59 -3.02 10.48
CA MET A 15 -0.75 -2.84 11.04
C MET A 15 -0.80 -1.84 12.20
N GLU A 16 0.21 -1.82 13.07
CA GLU A 16 0.33 -0.80 14.11
C GLU A 16 0.56 0.59 13.52
N THR A 17 1.35 0.69 12.45
CA THR A 17 1.63 1.95 11.75
C THR A 17 0.38 2.55 11.10
N LEU A 18 -0.50 1.71 10.55
CA LEU A 18 -1.76 2.12 9.92
C LEU A 18 -2.73 2.81 10.90
N LYS A 19 -2.60 2.58 12.22
CA LYS A 19 -3.43 3.16 13.28
C LYS A 19 -4.92 3.15 12.90
N ILE A 20 -5.47 1.97 12.58
CA ILE A 20 -6.80 1.81 11.97
C ILE A 20 -7.93 2.47 12.79
N ASN A 21 -7.80 2.53 14.11
CA ASN A 21 -8.83 3.09 14.99
C ASN A 21 -8.21 4.00 16.08
N PRO A 22 -7.62 5.15 15.72
CA PRO A 22 -6.91 5.99 16.70
C PRO A 22 -7.88 6.70 17.66
N GLN A 23 -9.10 7.01 17.20
CA GLN A 23 -10.13 7.69 17.99
C GLN A 23 -11.14 6.73 18.64
N GLY A 24 -11.01 5.41 18.43
CA GLY A 24 -11.94 4.43 19.01
C GLY A 24 -13.35 4.46 18.43
N PHE A 25 -13.53 5.00 17.21
CA PHE A 25 -14.84 5.07 16.54
C PHE A 25 -15.33 3.69 16.06
N LEU A 26 -14.41 2.84 15.58
CA LEU A 26 -14.76 1.51 15.05
C LEU A 26 -14.97 0.50 16.18
N LEU A 27 -15.92 -0.41 15.97
CA LEU A 27 -16.10 -1.57 16.85
C LEU A 27 -14.92 -2.56 16.71
N PRO A 28 -14.61 -3.36 17.74
CA PRO A 28 -13.55 -4.36 17.67
C PRO A 28 -13.73 -5.34 16.49
N GLU A 29 -14.98 -5.68 16.14
CA GLU A 29 -15.27 -6.56 15.01
C GLU A 29 -15.01 -5.89 13.65
N GLU A 30 -15.27 -4.59 13.53
CA GLU A 30 -15.00 -3.82 12.31
C GLU A 30 -13.49 -3.67 12.08
N VAL A 31 -12.72 -3.46 13.15
CA VAL A 31 -11.25 -3.45 13.07
C VAL A 31 -10.72 -4.80 12.59
N LYS A 32 -11.24 -5.92 13.12
CA LYS A 32 -10.90 -7.27 12.64
C LYS A 32 -11.29 -7.47 11.17
N HIS A 33 -12.44 -6.93 10.76
CA HIS A 33 -12.89 -7.03 9.37
C HIS A 33 -11.96 -6.27 8.41
N PHE A 34 -11.51 -5.08 8.80
CA PHE A 34 -10.55 -4.30 8.03
C PHE A 34 -9.21 -5.03 7.88
N GLN A 35 -8.69 -5.60 8.98
CA GLN A 35 -7.46 -6.40 8.94
C GLN A 35 -7.59 -7.60 7.98
N HIS A 36 -8.74 -8.28 8.00
CA HIS A 36 -9.02 -9.37 7.07
C HIS A 36 -9.08 -8.90 5.61
N LEU A 37 -9.73 -7.76 5.34
CA LEU A 37 -9.79 -7.16 4.01
C LEU A 37 -8.39 -6.84 3.49
N MET A 38 -7.54 -6.21 4.31
CA MET A 38 -6.17 -5.87 3.94
C MET A 38 -5.35 -7.11 3.57
N ASN A 39 -5.53 -8.21 4.28
CA ASN A 39 -4.92 -9.50 3.92
C ASN A 39 -5.43 -10.04 2.57
N LEU A 40 -6.69 -9.79 2.23
CA LEU A 40 -7.27 -10.26 0.97
C LEU A 40 -6.80 -9.42 -0.23
N ILE A 41 -6.61 -8.11 -0.05
CA ILE A 41 -6.18 -7.20 -1.12
C ILE A 41 -4.67 -7.02 -1.21
N GLN A 42 -3.88 -7.71 -0.37
CA GLN A 42 -2.43 -7.51 -0.29
C GLN A 42 -1.73 -7.62 -1.65
N GLU A 43 -2.11 -8.58 -2.51
CA GLU A 43 -1.47 -8.80 -3.81
C GLU A 43 -1.70 -7.65 -4.81
N THR A 44 -2.65 -6.76 -4.51
CA THR A 44 -2.94 -5.57 -5.32
C THR A 44 -2.16 -4.34 -4.86
N LEU A 45 -1.60 -4.38 -3.64
CA LEU A 45 -0.81 -3.30 -3.07
C LEU A 45 0.64 -3.49 -3.48
N ALA A 46 1.28 -2.42 -3.92
CA ALA A 46 2.71 -2.43 -4.19
C ALA A 46 3.46 -2.21 -2.86
N PHE A 47 4.13 -3.25 -2.36
CA PHE A 47 4.99 -3.16 -1.17
C PHE A 47 6.43 -2.86 -1.57
N GLU A 48 6.90 -3.42 -2.67
CA GLU A 48 8.22 -3.17 -3.23
C GLU A 48 8.15 -2.26 -4.47
N GLU A 49 9.25 -1.59 -4.80
CA GLU A 49 9.32 -0.77 -6.03
C GLU A 49 9.14 -1.62 -7.31
N THR A 50 9.48 -2.90 -7.24
CA THR A 50 9.27 -3.90 -8.30
C THR A 50 7.79 -4.19 -8.54
N ASP A 51 6.95 -4.12 -7.50
CA ASP A 51 5.50 -4.29 -7.61
C ASP A 51 4.81 -3.07 -8.22
N ARG A 52 5.51 -1.91 -8.24
CA ARG A 52 5.00 -0.68 -8.83
C ARG A 52 4.95 -0.85 -10.35
N ARG A 53 3.79 -1.30 -10.83
CA ARG A 53 3.51 -1.41 -12.26
C ARG A 53 3.66 -0.04 -12.92
N THR A 54 4.70 0.11 -13.72
CA THR A 54 4.78 1.16 -14.74
C THR A 54 3.89 0.78 -15.91
N LEU A 55 3.35 1.80 -16.57
CA LEU A 55 2.57 1.58 -17.79
C LEU A 55 3.47 0.96 -18.85
N LYS A 56 2.91 0.06 -19.65
CA LYS A 56 3.65 -0.64 -20.71
C LYS A 56 4.32 0.38 -21.64
N GLU A 57 5.60 0.19 -21.93
CA GLU A 57 6.39 1.12 -22.75
C GLU A 57 5.78 1.35 -24.14
N SER A 58 5.05 0.37 -24.69
CA SER A 58 4.31 0.53 -25.95
C SER A 58 3.20 1.59 -25.92
N TYR A 59 2.75 2.03 -24.74
CA TYR A 59 1.75 3.09 -24.61
C TYR A 59 2.35 4.49 -24.59
N PHE A 60 3.66 4.64 -24.41
CA PHE A 60 4.32 5.94 -24.28
C PHE A 60 5.50 6.05 -25.24
N THR A 61 5.59 7.17 -25.94
CA THR A 61 6.83 7.51 -26.62
C THR A 61 7.83 8.02 -25.58
N PRO A 62 9.14 7.71 -25.72
CA PRO A 62 10.14 8.31 -24.85
C PRO A 62 10.06 9.83 -24.98
N TYR A 63 9.77 10.51 -23.87
CA TYR A 63 9.62 11.96 -23.84
C TYR A 63 10.85 12.59 -23.19
N ILE A 64 11.31 13.70 -23.76
CA ILE A 64 12.45 14.46 -23.25
C ILE A 64 11.92 15.41 -22.18
N ILE A 65 12.34 15.21 -20.93
CA ILE A 65 12.06 16.17 -19.86
C ILE A 65 12.88 17.43 -20.15
N SER A 66 12.19 18.53 -20.46
CA SER A 66 12.86 19.82 -20.67
C SER A 66 13.41 20.32 -19.34
N THR A 67 14.71 20.27 -19.15
CA THR A 67 15.37 20.79 -17.96
C THR A 67 15.84 22.22 -18.22
N VAL A 68 15.66 23.09 -17.22
CA VAL A 68 16.26 24.43 -17.20
C VAL A 68 17.53 24.34 -16.35
N PRO A 69 18.67 24.88 -16.80
CA PRO A 69 19.89 24.88 -15.99
C PRO A 69 19.65 25.62 -14.66
N HIS A 70 19.94 24.96 -13.55
CA HIS A 70 19.88 25.56 -12.23
C HIS A 70 20.98 26.61 -12.09
N VAL A 71 20.63 27.84 -11.70
CA VAL A 71 21.59 28.89 -11.34
C VAL A 71 21.81 28.81 -9.82
N PRO A 72 23.07 28.72 -9.35
CA PRO A 72 23.38 28.60 -7.91
C PRO A 72 22.98 29.83 -7.09
#